data_AF-A0A931CRA0-F1
#
_entry.id   AF-A0A931CRA0-F1
#
_cell.length_a   1.000
_cell.length_b   1.000
_cell.length_c   1.000
_cell.angle_alpha   90.00
_cell.angle_beta   90.00
_cell.angle_gamma   90.00
#
_symmetry.space_group_name_H-M   'P 1'
#
loop_
_entity.id
_entity.type
_entity.pdbx_description
1 polymer ?
#
loop_
_entity_poly.entity_id
_entity_poly.type
_entity_poly.pdbx_seq_one_letter_code
_entity_poly.pdbx_strand_id
1 'polypeptide(L)'
;MTTPHTQNTPAKKRSRLRGPRASRPAKSPHTEEPIVGTAPGQEAGGTAPGTLTPAELSAEISGLPAVVDLDTPRDGVPLVISTQEGLERCAAALAAGTGPAGVDAERASGYRYGQRAFLIQIRREGAGTWLIDPEPFDDLKIVDEALHGVEWILHAASQDLPCLLELGMWPDRLFDTELAARIAGLPRVGLAAVIEQLLGFGLAKEHSAADWSTRPLPEPWLRYAALDVEVLSELRDELIELLAAEGKLGYAQEEFSAILTSGVAPPRVEPWRRTSGAHQLRDRHQLAAVRELWTERDQLAQKRDVAPGRLIPDSAVAAAAKAMPATVPQLLAVPGFNGRAAKKEAPRWLRAISTARDLRDLPPLQLPTNAPPPPRIWPDRDPAAAARLATARPRIAALSEELSIPVENLLTPDYLRRTCWRPPTPTNTETVSEQLAGLGARPWQVKLLAPLLAEAFLHPDELPLKDKDQKDKDLKDLKDLKDKDLEEAKHATDKNDGGFPTDAAGHSGAA
;
A
#
# COMPACT_ATOMS: atom_id res chain seq x y z
N MET A 1 -41.13 -10.04 62.62
CA MET A 1 -40.49 -8.72 62.79
C MET A 1 -39.25 -8.71 61.89
N THR A 2 -39.10 -7.86 60.87
CA THR A 2 -40.02 -6.85 60.30
C THR A 2 -39.55 -6.55 58.87
N THR A 3 -40.44 -6.55 57.88
CA THR A 3 -40.21 -5.89 56.56
C THR A 3 -40.13 -4.36 56.76
N PRO A 4 -39.52 -3.54 55.86
CA PRO A 4 -39.73 -3.51 54.40
C PRO A 4 -38.40 -3.24 53.62
N HIS A 5 -38.31 -2.80 52.34
CA HIS A 5 -39.30 -2.36 51.35
C HIS A 5 -38.76 -2.59 49.92
N THR A 6 -39.64 -2.98 48.98
CA THR A 6 -39.32 -3.03 47.55
C THR A 6 -39.38 -1.62 46.95
N GLN A 7 -38.40 -1.21 46.15
CA GLN A 7 -38.60 -0.15 45.15
C GLN A 7 -38.16 -0.60 43.77
N ASN A 8 -39.00 -0.26 42.79
CA ASN A 8 -38.97 -0.67 41.40
C ASN A 8 -38.83 0.61 40.57
N THR A 9 -37.86 0.68 39.66
CA THR A 9 -37.67 1.82 38.74
C THR A 9 -37.01 1.32 37.44
N PRO A 10 -37.19 2.00 36.29
CA PRO A 10 -37.59 1.27 35.09
C PRO A 10 -36.43 1.02 34.13
N ALA A 11 -36.53 -0.08 33.38
CA ALA A 11 -35.68 -0.32 32.23
C ALA A 11 -35.87 0.78 31.17
N LYS A 12 -34.90 1.69 31.04
CA LYS A 12 -34.83 2.64 29.92
C LYS A 12 -34.67 1.86 28.62
N LYS A 13 -35.61 2.04 27.68
CA LYS A 13 -35.56 1.45 26.34
C LYS A 13 -34.27 1.89 25.63
N ARG A 14 -33.44 0.92 25.24
CA ARG A 14 -32.34 1.14 24.29
C ARG A 14 -32.94 1.51 22.93
N SER A 15 -32.74 2.76 22.50
CA SER A 15 -32.98 3.17 21.12
C SER A 15 -31.84 2.64 20.25
N ARG A 16 -32.07 1.53 19.54
CA ARG A 16 -31.18 1.12 18.44
C ARG A 16 -31.66 1.80 17.17
N LEU A 17 -30.81 2.61 16.54
CA LEU A 17 -30.98 2.93 15.13
C LEU A 17 -30.85 1.61 14.36
N ARG A 18 -31.97 1.10 13.86
CA ARG A 18 -32.02 -0.03 12.91
C ARG A 18 -32.47 0.51 11.57
N GLY A 19 -31.64 0.33 10.55
CA GLY A 19 -32.10 0.41 9.16
C GLY A 19 -33.21 -0.61 8.88
N PRO A 20 -34.02 -0.40 7.83
CA PRO A 20 -35.20 -1.22 7.57
C PRO A 20 -34.79 -2.64 7.14
N ARG A 21 -35.19 -3.64 7.94
CA ARG A 21 -34.93 -5.05 7.65
C ARG A 21 -36.00 -5.61 6.71
N ALA A 22 -35.65 -5.87 5.45
CA ALA A 22 -36.56 -6.51 4.50
C ALA A 22 -36.98 -7.91 4.99
N SER A 23 -38.29 -8.19 4.98
CA SER A 23 -38.87 -9.43 5.48
C SER A 23 -39.23 -10.36 4.31
N ARG A 24 -38.63 -11.56 4.25
CA ARG A 24 -39.03 -12.62 3.31
C ARG A 24 -40.39 -13.22 3.73
N PRO A 25 -41.40 -13.30 2.85
CA PRO A 25 -42.63 -14.05 3.12
C PRO A 25 -42.43 -15.57 2.91
N ALA A 26 -43.17 -16.37 3.66
CA ALA A 26 -43.19 -17.83 3.56
C ALA A 26 -44.12 -18.33 2.43
N LYS A 27 -43.95 -19.60 2.03
CA LYS A 27 -44.70 -20.25 0.94
C LYS A 27 -46.04 -20.87 1.38
N SER A 28 -46.89 -21.09 0.37
CA SER A 28 -47.98 -22.10 0.26
C SER A 28 -49.40 -21.67 0.69
N PRO A 29 -50.48 -22.29 0.15
CA PRO A 29 -50.61 -23.11 -1.09
C PRO A 29 -51.83 -22.79 -2.00
N HIS A 30 -51.80 -23.37 -3.21
CA HIS A 30 -52.90 -23.79 -4.12
C HIS A 30 -54.31 -23.16 -4.07
N THR A 31 -54.76 -22.70 -5.26
CA THR A 31 -56.12 -22.97 -5.78
C THR A 31 -56.12 -23.14 -7.32
N GLU A 32 -56.99 -24.02 -7.81
CA GLU A 32 -57.35 -24.29 -9.22
C GLU A 32 -58.14 -23.09 -9.85
N GLU A 33 -58.45 -22.91 -11.15
CA GLU A 33 -58.58 -23.72 -12.40
C GLU A 33 -58.75 -22.70 -13.60
N PRO A 34 -59.26 -23.00 -14.84
CA PRO A 34 -58.91 -24.00 -15.86
C PRO A 34 -58.55 -23.44 -17.29
N ILE A 35 -57.61 -24.12 -17.94
CA ILE A 35 -57.56 -24.62 -19.34
C ILE A 35 -58.34 -23.93 -20.50
N VAL A 36 -57.58 -23.41 -21.48
CA VAL A 36 -57.79 -23.46 -22.96
C VAL A 36 -56.39 -23.39 -23.64
N GLY A 37 -56.03 -24.02 -24.77
CA GLY A 37 -56.67 -25.08 -25.59
C GLY A 37 -56.04 -25.25 -26.99
N THR A 38 -55.45 -26.43 -27.28
CA THR A 38 -55.20 -27.08 -28.60
C THR A 38 -54.52 -26.27 -29.74
N ALA A 39 -53.18 -26.30 -29.94
CA ALA A 39 -52.34 -27.25 -30.72
C ALA A 39 -52.34 -27.06 -32.28
N PRO A 40 -51.38 -27.60 -33.09
CA PRO A 40 -50.00 -28.08 -32.83
C PRO A 40 -48.92 -27.53 -33.82
N GLY A 41 -47.61 -27.78 -33.57
CA GLY A 41 -46.64 -27.99 -34.67
C GLY A 41 -45.21 -27.42 -34.59
N GLN A 42 -44.25 -28.29 -34.88
CA GLN A 42 -42.85 -28.09 -35.32
C GLN A 42 -41.71 -27.92 -34.28
N GLU A 43 -40.55 -28.45 -34.68
CA GLU A 43 -39.42 -28.84 -33.82
C GLU A 43 -38.23 -27.85 -33.85
N ALA A 44 -37.38 -27.99 -32.83
CA ALA A 44 -35.93 -27.80 -32.87
C ALA A 44 -35.35 -26.47 -33.42
N GLY A 45 -35.03 -25.57 -32.49
CA GLY A 45 -34.01 -24.54 -32.66
C GLY A 45 -33.34 -24.24 -31.32
N GLY A 46 -32.10 -24.67 -31.13
CA GLY A 46 -31.37 -24.42 -29.88
C GLY A 46 -30.87 -22.98 -29.79
N THR A 47 -31.10 -22.33 -28.64
CA THR A 47 -30.53 -21.02 -28.31
C THR A 47 -29.82 -21.07 -26.97
N ALA A 48 -28.63 -20.46 -26.93
CA ALA A 48 -27.85 -20.28 -25.70
C ALA A 48 -28.59 -19.38 -24.69
N PRO A 49 -28.25 -19.43 -23.38
CA PRO A 49 -28.76 -18.46 -22.43
C PRO A 49 -28.39 -17.04 -22.89
N GLY A 50 -29.41 -16.25 -23.21
CA GLY A 50 -29.22 -14.93 -23.82
C GLY A 50 -28.59 -13.94 -22.85
N THR A 51 -27.58 -13.21 -23.33
CA THR A 51 -27.04 -12.04 -22.63
C THR A 51 -28.15 -11.01 -22.45
N LEU A 52 -28.40 -10.59 -21.21
CA LEU A 52 -29.35 -9.53 -20.89
C LEU A 52 -28.99 -8.24 -21.64
N THR A 53 -29.99 -7.57 -22.19
CA THR A 53 -29.81 -6.29 -22.87
C THR A 53 -29.47 -5.17 -21.87
N PRO A 54 -28.86 -4.05 -22.31
CA PRO A 54 -28.58 -2.91 -21.44
C PRO A 54 -29.82 -2.34 -20.73
N ALA A 55 -31.02 -2.52 -21.29
CA ALA A 55 -32.28 -2.11 -20.67
C ALA A 55 -32.70 -3.05 -19.53
N GLU A 56 -32.46 -4.36 -19.66
CA GLU A 56 -32.72 -5.35 -18.61
C GLU A 56 -31.71 -5.22 -17.46
N LEU A 57 -30.43 -4.99 -17.79
CA LEU A 57 -29.40 -4.60 -16.80
C LEU A 57 -29.78 -3.31 -16.04
N SER A 58 -30.32 -2.30 -16.73
CA SER A 58 -30.81 -1.07 -16.07
C SER A 58 -32.06 -1.29 -15.20
N ALA A 59 -32.87 -2.32 -15.50
CA ALA A 59 -34.02 -2.70 -14.68
C ALA A 59 -33.59 -3.44 -13.40
N GLU A 60 -32.56 -4.29 -13.44
CA GLU A 60 -31.97 -4.92 -12.24
C GLU A 60 -31.24 -3.89 -11.33
N ILE A 61 -30.59 -2.89 -11.91
CA ILE A 61 -29.92 -1.81 -11.16
C ILE A 61 -30.92 -0.95 -10.35
N SER A 62 -32.20 -0.91 -10.73
CA SER A 62 -33.24 -0.14 -10.03
C SER A 62 -33.60 -0.66 -8.62
N GLY A 63 -33.00 -1.77 -8.18
CA GLY A 63 -33.20 -2.35 -6.85
C GLY A 63 -32.11 -2.02 -5.80
N LEU A 64 -31.00 -1.39 -6.19
CA LEU A 64 -29.97 -0.98 -5.23
C LEU A 64 -30.43 0.23 -4.41
N PRO A 65 -30.27 0.24 -3.08
CA PRO A 65 -30.59 1.42 -2.28
C PRO A 65 -29.70 2.59 -2.73
N ALA A 66 -30.29 3.77 -2.85
CA ALA A 66 -29.54 4.98 -3.18
C ALA A 66 -28.48 5.21 -2.10
N VAL A 67 -27.22 5.38 -2.53
CA VAL A 67 -26.10 5.74 -1.66
C VAL A 67 -26.45 7.06 -0.96
N VAL A 68 -26.33 7.08 0.37
CA VAL A 68 -26.59 8.28 1.18
C VAL A 68 -25.25 8.96 1.42
N ASP A 69 -25.09 10.20 0.94
CA ASP A 69 -23.86 10.95 1.19
C ASP A 69 -23.72 11.23 2.70
N LEU A 70 -22.57 10.84 3.27
CA LEU A 70 -22.22 11.11 4.66
C LEU A 70 -21.41 12.42 4.70
N ASP A 71 -22.12 13.54 4.68
CA ASP A 71 -21.54 14.88 4.55
C ASP A 71 -21.05 15.50 5.88
N THR A 72 -21.52 14.99 7.02
CA THR A 72 -21.32 15.58 8.34
C THR A 72 -21.25 14.48 9.42
N PRO A 73 -20.28 14.53 10.35
CA PRO A 73 -20.24 13.63 11.51
C PRO A 73 -21.49 13.77 12.39
N ARG A 74 -21.97 12.69 13.02
CA ARG A 74 -23.26 12.70 13.75
C ARG A 74 -23.30 13.65 14.96
N ASP A 75 -22.12 13.97 15.51
CA ASP A 75 -21.94 14.87 16.65
C ASP A 75 -21.52 16.30 16.22
N GLY A 76 -21.49 16.58 14.91
CA GLY A 76 -20.96 17.81 14.32
C GLY A 76 -19.44 17.74 14.06
N VAL A 77 -18.90 18.76 13.37
CA VAL A 77 -17.46 18.84 13.09
C VAL A 77 -16.71 19.20 14.39
N PRO A 78 -15.78 18.35 14.89
CA PRO A 78 -15.08 18.64 16.15
C PRO A 78 -14.11 19.81 16.04
N LEU A 79 -13.83 20.44 17.18
CA LEU A 79 -12.71 21.38 17.30
C LEU A 79 -11.39 20.62 17.44
N VAL A 80 -10.30 21.22 16.95
CA VAL A 80 -8.94 20.69 17.09
C VAL A 80 -8.43 20.89 18.52
N ILE A 81 -7.91 19.82 19.13
CA ILE A 81 -7.18 19.87 20.40
C ILE A 81 -5.73 20.27 20.13
N SER A 82 -5.29 21.33 20.82
CA SER A 82 -3.91 21.83 20.79
C SER A 82 -3.43 22.36 22.15
N THR A 83 -4.13 22.02 23.24
CA THR A 83 -3.72 22.34 24.63
C THR A 83 -3.76 21.10 25.51
N GLN A 84 -2.94 21.11 26.56
CA GLN A 84 -2.81 20.01 27.52
C GLN A 84 -4.15 19.65 28.19
N GLU A 85 -4.93 20.65 28.61
CA GLU A 85 -6.24 20.42 29.23
C GLU A 85 -7.24 19.86 28.21
N GLY A 86 -7.08 20.18 26.93
CA GLY A 86 -7.85 19.57 25.84
C GLY A 86 -7.53 18.10 25.66
N LEU A 87 -6.24 17.76 25.72
CA LEU A 87 -5.74 16.38 25.61
C LEU A 87 -6.19 15.53 26.80
N GLU A 88 -6.14 16.06 28.01
CA GLU A 88 -6.65 15.41 29.23
C GLU A 88 -8.16 15.14 29.17
N ARG A 89 -8.96 16.09 28.66
CA ARG A 89 -10.39 15.87 28.42
C ARG A 89 -10.66 14.80 27.38
N CYS A 90 -9.85 14.76 26.31
CA CYS A 90 -9.93 13.73 25.27
C CYS A 90 -9.65 12.35 25.86
N ALA A 91 -8.52 12.18 26.55
CA ALA A 91 -8.16 10.93 27.22
C ALA A 91 -9.23 10.47 28.22
N ALA A 92 -9.74 11.36 29.07
CA ALA A 92 -10.81 11.03 30.01
C ALA A 92 -12.11 10.58 29.32
N ALA A 93 -12.51 11.23 28.23
CA ALA A 93 -13.67 10.84 27.43
C ALA A 93 -13.46 9.51 26.69
N LEU A 94 -12.29 9.30 26.08
CA LEU A 94 -11.93 8.07 25.40
C LEU A 94 -11.91 6.88 26.37
N ALA A 95 -11.33 7.03 27.56
CA ALA A 95 -11.34 6.01 28.61
C ALA A 95 -12.76 5.66 29.08
N ALA A 96 -13.64 6.65 29.21
CA ALA A 96 -15.05 6.47 29.57
C ALA A 96 -15.93 5.90 28.44
N GLY A 97 -15.44 5.91 27.19
CA GLY A 97 -16.11 5.32 26.04
C GLY A 97 -16.22 3.79 26.13
N THR A 98 -16.99 3.20 25.22
CA THR A 98 -17.20 1.75 25.17
C THR A 98 -16.94 1.18 23.77
N GLY A 99 -16.74 -0.14 23.69
CA GLY A 99 -16.42 -0.79 22.43
C GLY A 99 -15.02 -0.45 21.89
N PRO A 100 -14.76 -0.76 20.61
CA PRO A 100 -13.52 -0.42 19.91
C PRO A 100 -13.42 1.09 19.62
N ALA A 101 -12.23 1.55 19.25
CA ALA A 101 -11.98 2.94 18.84
C ALA A 101 -11.56 2.98 17.36
N GLY A 102 -12.24 3.78 16.53
CA GLY A 102 -11.75 4.12 15.19
C GLY A 102 -10.60 5.12 15.32
N VAL A 103 -9.49 4.87 14.62
CA VAL A 103 -8.27 5.68 14.65
C VAL A 103 -7.77 5.93 13.22
N ASP A 104 -7.33 7.15 12.95
CA ASP A 104 -6.67 7.53 11.69
C ASP A 104 -5.59 8.61 11.97
N ALA A 105 -4.75 8.91 10.98
CA ALA A 105 -3.72 9.95 11.06
C ALA A 105 -3.41 10.64 9.72
N GLU A 106 -3.40 11.97 9.71
CA GLU A 106 -3.10 12.77 8.53
C GLU A 106 -1.66 13.31 8.47
N ARG A 107 -1.13 13.44 7.26
CA ARG A 107 0.31 13.73 7.01
C ARG A 107 0.50 14.79 5.95
N ALA A 108 1.44 15.72 6.15
CA ALA A 108 1.81 16.74 5.15
C ALA A 108 2.78 16.18 4.08
N SER A 109 2.46 15.02 3.51
CA SER A 109 3.29 14.27 2.57
C SER A 109 3.56 15.06 1.28
N GLY A 110 4.83 15.22 0.93
CA GLY A 110 5.25 16.06 -0.21
C GLY A 110 5.33 17.57 0.09
N TYR A 111 4.98 17.98 1.32
CA TYR A 111 5.15 19.34 1.83
C TYR A 111 6.26 19.39 2.88
N ARG A 112 6.18 18.57 3.91
CA ARG A 112 7.10 18.51 5.07
C ARG A 112 8.09 17.36 5.02
N TYR A 113 9.05 17.34 5.95
CA TYR A 113 10.01 16.23 6.06
C TYR A 113 9.42 15.07 6.88
N GLY A 114 9.84 13.84 6.56
CA GLY A 114 9.37 12.63 7.25
C GLY A 114 7.92 12.28 6.91
N GLN A 115 7.30 11.49 7.78
CA GLN A 115 5.90 11.03 7.68
C GLN A 115 5.15 11.21 9.01
N ARG A 116 5.60 12.11 9.88
CA ARG A 116 4.94 12.41 11.16
C ARG A 116 3.50 12.87 10.95
N ALA A 117 2.62 12.57 11.90
CA ALA A 117 1.24 13.02 11.86
C ALA A 117 1.15 14.54 12.08
N PHE A 118 0.13 15.16 11.47
CA PHE A 118 -0.27 16.55 11.66
C PHE A 118 -1.73 16.70 12.11
N LEU A 119 -2.48 15.60 12.13
CA LEU A 119 -3.77 15.47 12.78
C LEU A 119 -3.92 13.98 13.13
N ILE A 120 -4.48 13.67 14.29
CA ILE A 120 -4.92 12.32 14.65
C ILE A 120 -6.41 12.39 14.94
N GLN A 121 -7.13 11.40 14.43
CA GLN A 121 -8.58 11.29 14.54
C GLN A 121 -8.91 10.06 15.36
N ILE A 122 -9.74 10.22 16.39
CA ILE A 122 -10.18 9.10 17.23
C ILE A 122 -11.68 9.21 17.48
N ARG A 123 -12.43 8.15 17.14
CA ARG A 123 -13.85 8.04 17.49
C ARG A 123 -14.10 6.80 18.35
N ARG A 124 -14.83 6.97 19.46
CA ARG A 124 -15.27 5.86 20.33
C ARG A 124 -16.70 6.07 20.81
N GLU A 125 -17.48 5.00 20.91
CA GLU A 125 -18.89 5.07 21.30
C GLU A 125 -19.03 5.63 22.74
N GLY A 126 -19.82 6.69 22.88
CA GLY A 126 -19.97 7.46 24.12
C GLY A 126 -18.91 8.55 24.35
N ALA A 127 -17.81 8.56 23.59
CA ALA A 127 -16.77 9.59 23.63
C ALA A 127 -16.90 10.64 22.51
N GLY A 128 -17.53 10.30 21.38
CA GLY A 128 -17.60 11.12 20.18
C GLY A 128 -16.33 11.06 19.32
N THR A 129 -16.22 11.95 18.34
CA THR A 129 -15.01 12.12 17.49
C THR A 129 -14.12 13.22 18.05
N TRP A 130 -12.82 12.94 18.14
CA TRP A 130 -11.77 13.85 18.60
C TRP A 130 -10.74 14.06 17.50
N LEU A 131 -10.32 15.31 17.32
CA LEU A 131 -9.30 15.72 16.35
C LEU A 131 -8.13 16.35 17.12
N ILE A 132 -6.96 15.72 17.10
CA ILE A 132 -5.79 16.09 17.91
C ILE A 132 -4.70 16.63 16.98
N ASP A 133 -4.27 17.87 17.20
CA ASP A 133 -3.04 18.41 16.59
C ASP A 133 -1.84 17.92 17.41
N PRO A 134 -0.95 17.07 16.87
CA PRO A 134 0.17 16.54 17.63
C PRO A 134 1.34 17.52 17.78
N GLU A 135 1.49 18.55 16.91
CA GLU A 135 2.67 19.44 16.89
C GLU A 135 2.92 20.22 18.20
N PRO A 136 1.94 20.57 19.05
CA PRO A 136 2.16 21.21 20.34
C PRO A 136 2.62 20.27 21.48
N PHE A 137 2.66 18.96 21.26
CA PHE A 137 2.90 17.95 22.30
C PHE A 137 4.19 17.17 22.08
N ASP A 138 4.87 16.76 23.16
CA ASP A 138 6.06 15.90 23.07
C ASP A 138 5.71 14.44 22.70
N ASP A 139 4.58 13.94 23.23
CA ASP A 139 3.98 12.64 22.90
C ASP A 139 2.47 12.64 23.25
N LEU A 140 1.78 11.56 22.89
CA LEU A 140 0.36 11.34 23.15
C LEU A 140 0.10 10.11 24.04
N LYS A 141 1.03 9.72 24.91
CA LYS A 141 0.90 8.51 25.78
C LYS A 141 -0.34 8.55 26.67
N ILE A 142 -0.80 9.73 27.08
CA ILE A 142 -2.05 9.88 27.84
C ILE A 142 -3.29 9.37 27.07
N VAL A 143 -3.25 9.41 25.73
CA VAL A 143 -4.30 8.88 24.85
C VAL A 143 -4.13 7.37 24.67
N ASP A 144 -2.89 6.89 24.58
CA ASP A 144 -2.56 5.47 24.54
C ASP A 144 -3.02 4.74 25.82
N GLU A 145 -2.66 5.29 26.99
CA GLU A 145 -3.10 4.81 28.31
C GLU A 145 -4.64 4.80 28.45
N ALA A 146 -5.33 5.82 27.91
CA ALA A 146 -6.79 5.88 27.88
C ALA A 146 -7.45 4.84 26.96
N LEU A 147 -6.69 4.27 26.01
CA LEU A 147 -7.11 3.24 25.08
C LEU A 147 -6.48 1.86 25.39
N HIS A 148 -5.84 1.69 26.55
CA HIS A 148 -5.24 0.41 26.93
C HIS A 148 -6.29 -0.72 26.98
N GLY A 149 -5.97 -1.84 26.33
CA GLY A 149 -6.86 -3.00 26.14
C GLY A 149 -8.03 -2.78 25.16
N VAL A 150 -8.16 -1.59 24.56
CA VAL A 150 -9.17 -1.28 23.54
C VAL A 150 -8.69 -1.78 22.18
N GLU A 151 -9.60 -2.36 21.39
CA GLU A 151 -9.30 -2.70 20.00
C GLU A 151 -9.42 -1.46 19.12
N TRP A 152 -8.34 -1.15 18.40
CA TRP A 152 -8.31 -0.03 17.46
C TRP A 152 -8.72 -0.51 16.08
N ILE A 153 -9.53 0.29 15.41
CA ILE A 153 -9.96 0.07 14.04
C ILE A 153 -9.24 1.09 13.18
N LEU A 154 -8.42 0.61 12.25
CA LEU A 154 -7.76 1.43 11.26
C LEU A 154 -8.12 0.94 9.86
N HIS A 155 -7.80 1.74 8.86
CA HIS A 155 -7.87 1.37 7.46
C HIS A 155 -6.46 1.35 6.88
N ALA A 156 -5.97 0.19 6.40
CA ALA A 156 -4.60 0.03 5.92
C ALA A 156 -3.53 0.36 6.99
N ALA A 157 -3.76 -0.08 8.23
CA ALA A 157 -3.08 0.30 9.48
C ALA A 157 -1.54 0.41 9.41
N SER A 158 -0.92 -0.40 8.54
CA SER A 158 0.51 -0.31 8.19
C SER A 158 1.00 1.08 7.73
N GLN A 159 0.11 1.97 7.29
CA GLN A 159 0.45 3.34 6.89
C GLN A 159 0.56 4.28 8.09
N ASP A 160 -0.29 4.10 9.11
CA ASP A 160 -0.48 5.06 10.22
C ASP A 160 0.24 4.63 11.50
N LEU A 161 0.30 3.32 11.78
CA LEU A 161 1.03 2.78 12.93
C LEU A 161 2.48 3.31 13.07
N PRO A 162 3.25 3.57 11.99
CA PRO A 162 4.56 4.20 12.12
C PRO A 162 4.56 5.61 12.71
N CYS A 163 3.63 6.49 12.31
CA CYS A 163 3.58 7.85 12.83
C CYS A 163 2.86 7.96 14.19
N LEU A 164 1.97 7.00 14.49
CA LEU A 164 1.40 6.83 15.83
C LEU A 164 2.49 6.37 16.82
N LEU A 165 3.37 5.44 16.43
CA LEU A 165 4.48 5.00 17.28
C LEU A 165 5.47 6.13 17.59
N GLU A 166 5.74 7.04 16.64
CA GLU A 166 6.56 8.25 16.88
C GLU A 166 5.98 9.14 18.00
N LEU A 167 4.67 9.10 18.22
CA LEU A 167 3.94 9.84 19.26
C LEU A 167 3.66 9.00 20.52
N GLY A 168 4.29 7.83 20.64
CA GLY A 168 4.12 6.95 21.81
C GLY A 168 2.77 6.22 21.86
N MET A 169 2.11 6.04 20.72
CA MET A 169 0.82 5.37 20.58
C MET A 169 0.97 4.02 19.87
N TRP A 170 0.49 2.92 20.48
CA TRP A 170 0.49 1.59 19.87
C TRP A 170 -0.63 0.67 20.39
N PRO A 171 -1.53 0.16 19.52
CA PRO A 171 -2.65 -0.67 19.96
C PRO A 171 -2.25 -2.04 20.53
N ASP A 172 -2.85 -2.40 21.67
CA ASP A 172 -2.85 -3.79 22.19
C ASP A 172 -3.59 -4.77 21.26
N ARG A 173 -4.58 -4.27 20.51
CA ARG A 173 -5.46 -5.04 19.64
C ARG A 173 -5.85 -4.23 18.40
N LEU A 174 -5.85 -4.88 17.24
CA LEU A 174 -6.07 -4.25 15.94
C LEU A 174 -7.17 -4.95 15.15
N PHE A 175 -7.98 -4.15 14.46
CA PHE A 175 -8.80 -4.56 13.33
C PHE A 175 -8.47 -3.67 12.13
N ASP A 176 -7.84 -4.23 11.09
CA ASP A 176 -7.54 -3.50 9.84
C ASP A 176 -8.65 -3.75 8.82
N THR A 177 -9.42 -2.71 8.53
CA THR A 177 -10.59 -2.79 7.63
C THR A 177 -10.21 -2.97 6.17
N GLU A 178 -9.03 -2.52 5.72
CA GLU A 178 -8.56 -2.78 4.34
C GLU A 178 -8.18 -4.25 4.19
N LEU A 179 -7.42 -4.77 5.16
CA LEU A 179 -6.96 -6.15 5.13
C LEU A 179 -8.12 -7.14 5.34
N ALA A 180 -9.09 -6.80 6.19
CA ALA A 180 -10.37 -7.50 6.30
C ALA A 180 -11.09 -7.56 4.93
N ALA A 181 -11.22 -6.42 4.25
CA ALA A 181 -11.88 -6.32 2.94
C ALA A 181 -11.17 -7.16 1.86
N ARG A 182 -9.83 -7.17 1.83
CA ARG A 182 -9.04 -8.00 0.91
C ARG A 182 -9.24 -9.50 1.16
N ILE A 183 -9.29 -9.93 2.43
CA ILE A 183 -9.50 -11.34 2.80
C ILE A 183 -10.96 -11.76 2.52
N ALA A 184 -11.91 -10.86 2.74
CA ALA A 184 -13.32 -11.03 2.35
C ALA A 184 -13.55 -11.02 0.82
N GLY A 185 -12.52 -10.83 0.00
CA GLY A 185 -12.63 -10.86 -1.46
C GLY A 185 -13.35 -9.66 -2.08
N LEU A 186 -13.43 -8.52 -1.36
CA LEU A 186 -14.07 -7.32 -1.88
C LEU A 186 -13.26 -6.73 -3.06
N PRO A 187 -13.91 -6.36 -4.19
CA PRO A 187 -13.21 -5.97 -5.42
C PRO A 187 -12.59 -4.56 -5.35
N ARG A 188 -13.07 -3.71 -4.43
CA ARG A 188 -12.52 -2.38 -4.13
C ARG A 188 -12.33 -2.31 -2.62
N VAL A 189 -11.11 -2.05 -2.17
CA VAL A 189 -10.75 -2.17 -0.74
C VAL A 189 -10.40 -0.86 -0.06
N GLY A 190 -10.33 0.27 -0.77
CA GLY A 190 -10.10 1.59 -0.15
C GLY A 190 -11.33 2.11 0.59
N LEU A 191 -11.12 2.75 1.75
CA LEU A 191 -12.12 3.12 2.77
C LEU A 191 -13.50 3.50 2.22
N ALA A 192 -13.56 4.58 1.43
CA ALA A 192 -14.80 5.08 0.83
C ALA A 192 -15.57 4.01 0.02
N ALA A 193 -14.88 3.14 -0.72
CA ALA A 193 -15.52 2.09 -1.52
C ALA A 193 -16.04 0.92 -0.67
N VAL A 194 -15.40 0.62 0.47
CA VAL A 194 -15.87 -0.42 1.41
C VAL A 194 -17.06 0.10 2.22
N ILE A 195 -17.03 1.37 2.65
CA ILE A 195 -18.16 2.05 3.31
C ILE A 195 -19.36 2.16 2.37
N GLU A 196 -19.15 2.55 1.11
CA GLU A 196 -20.19 2.57 0.06
C GLU A 196 -20.82 1.18 -0.12
N GLN A 197 -19.99 0.14 -0.20
CA GLN A 197 -20.45 -1.22 -0.49
C GLN A 197 -21.15 -1.92 0.70
N LEU A 198 -20.67 -1.73 1.94
CA LEU A 198 -21.19 -2.44 3.11
C LEU A 198 -22.21 -1.63 3.92
N LEU A 199 -22.06 -0.31 3.99
CA LEU A 199 -22.93 0.57 4.79
C LEU A 199 -23.88 1.41 3.94
N GLY A 200 -23.66 1.50 2.61
CA GLY A 200 -24.46 2.32 1.71
C GLY A 200 -24.18 3.83 1.82
N PHE A 201 -23.06 4.23 2.41
CA PHE A 201 -22.69 5.63 2.60
C PHE A 201 -21.66 6.13 1.57
N GLY A 202 -21.87 7.33 1.03
CA GLY A 202 -20.92 8.00 0.15
C GLY A 202 -19.96 8.88 0.96
N LEU A 203 -18.65 8.70 0.77
CA LEU A 203 -17.62 9.64 1.28
C LEU A 203 -17.09 10.53 0.15
N ALA A 204 -16.99 11.83 0.42
CA ALA A 204 -16.43 12.81 -0.50
C ALA A 204 -14.92 12.62 -0.66
N LYS A 205 -14.43 12.53 -1.92
CA LYS A 205 -13.02 12.29 -2.25
C LYS A 205 -12.22 13.60 -2.28
N GLU A 206 -12.11 14.27 -1.14
CA GLU A 206 -11.40 15.55 -1.02
C GLU A 206 -10.21 15.45 -0.06
N HIS A 207 -9.33 16.46 -0.09
CA HIS A 207 -8.29 16.75 0.91
C HIS A 207 -7.18 15.73 1.26
N SER A 208 -7.23 14.45 0.85
CA SER A 208 -6.17 13.45 1.14
C SER A 208 -4.74 13.78 0.65
N ALA A 209 -4.58 14.79 -0.23
CA ALA A 209 -3.29 15.32 -0.69
C ALA A 209 -3.00 16.76 -0.21
N ALA A 210 -3.67 17.21 0.86
CA ALA A 210 -3.53 18.55 1.42
C ALA A 210 -2.20 18.76 2.16
N ASP A 211 -1.83 20.04 2.36
CA ASP A 211 -0.75 20.41 3.28
C ASP A 211 -1.28 20.43 4.71
N TRP A 212 -1.44 19.25 5.31
CA TRP A 212 -1.94 19.11 6.69
C TRP A 212 -1.10 19.83 7.77
N SER A 213 0.06 20.40 7.42
CA SER A 213 0.81 21.31 8.29
C SER A 213 0.24 22.74 8.34
N THR A 214 -0.82 23.02 7.59
CA THR A 214 -1.53 24.31 7.58
C THR A 214 -2.19 24.58 8.93
N ARG A 215 -2.02 25.80 9.46
CA ARG A 215 -2.68 26.26 10.70
C ARG A 215 -3.24 27.68 10.53
N PRO A 216 -4.48 27.96 10.98
CA PRO A 216 -5.48 26.99 11.46
C PRO A 216 -5.92 26.03 10.34
N LEU A 217 -6.34 24.83 10.72
CA LEU A 217 -6.88 23.85 9.78
C LEU A 217 -8.26 24.32 9.26
N PRO A 218 -8.52 24.31 7.94
CA PRO A 218 -9.83 24.66 7.39
C PRO A 218 -10.94 23.69 7.85
N GLU A 219 -12.14 24.21 8.13
CA GLU A 219 -13.30 23.38 8.53
C GLU A 219 -13.62 22.23 7.54
N PRO A 220 -13.53 22.39 6.20
CA PRO A 220 -13.70 21.26 5.27
C PRO A 220 -12.72 20.11 5.50
N TRP A 221 -11.49 20.39 5.94
CA TRP A 221 -10.49 19.36 6.25
C TRP A 221 -10.82 18.68 7.59
N LEU A 222 -11.32 19.43 8.58
CA LEU A 222 -11.77 18.87 9.85
C LEU A 222 -12.99 17.97 9.68
N ARG A 223 -13.92 18.35 8.81
CA ARG A 223 -15.06 17.53 8.38
C ARG A 223 -14.58 16.23 7.74
N TYR A 224 -13.71 16.32 6.73
CA TYR A 224 -13.13 15.16 6.05
C TYR A 224 -12.46 14.20 7.04
N ALA A 225 -11.53 14.71 7.86
CA ALA A 225 -10.84 13.95 8.89
C ALA A 225 -11.80 13.25 9.88
N ALA A 226 -12.83 13.95 10.34
CA ALA A 226 -13.80 13.38 11.26
C ALA A 226 -14.67 12.27 10.63
N LEU A 227 -14.88 12.31 9.31
CA LEU A 227 -15.66 11.33 8.56
C LEU A 227 -14.91 10.01 8.34
N ASP A 228 -13.58 10.03 8.16
CA ASP A 228 -12.78 8.82 7.95
C ASP A 228 -12.81 7.88 9.18
N VAL A 229 -13.09 8.40 10.39
CA VAL A 229 -13.34 7.60 11.61
C VAL A 229 -14.81 7.45 12.01
N GLU A 230 -15.75 8.09 11.31
CA GLU A 230 -17.15 8.27 11.77
C GLU A 230 -17.96 6.98 11.85
N VAL A 231 -17.68 6.01 10.97
CA VAL A 231 -18.43 4.74 10.82
C VAL A 231 -17.53 3.49 10.89
N LEU A 232 -16.30 3.62 11.38
CA LEU A 232 -15.36 2.49 11.44
C LEU A 232 -15.85 1.34 12.34
N SER A 233 -16.60 1.63 13.41
CA SER A 233 -17.17 0.60 14.28
C SER A 233 -18.26 -0.20 13.58
N GLU A 234 -19.15 0.47 12.86
CA GLU A 234 -20.20 -0.15 12.05
C GLU A 234 -19.59 -0.96 10.89
N LEU A 235 -18.58 -0.40 10.21
CA LEU A 235 -17.83 -1.06 9.13
C LEU A 235 -17.14 -2.35 9.60
N ARG A 236 -16.50 -2.31 10.77
CA ARG A 236 -15.88 -3.48 11.40
C ARG A 236 -16.88 -4.59 11.65
N ASP A 237 -18.06 -4.28 12.17
CA ASP A 237 -19.07 -5.28 12.53
C ASP A 237 -19.59 -6.01 11.27
N GLU A 238 -19.88 -5.28 10.18
CA GLU A 238 -20.25 -5.88 8.88
C GLU A 238 -19.11 -6.73 8.28
N LEU A 239 -17.86 -6.27 8.36
CA LEU A 239 -16.69 -7.04 7.91
C LEU A 239 -16.49 -8.33 8.74
N ILE A 240 -16.80 -8.32 10.03
CA ILE A 240 -16.78 -9.52 10.88
C ILE A 240 -17.88 -10.50 10.46
N GLU A 241 -19.10 -10.03 10.19
CA GLU A 241 -20.19 -10.91 9.71
C GLU A 241 -19.83 -11.54 8.35
N LEU A 242 -19.28 -10.76 7.41
CA LEU A 242 -18.84 -11.25 6.09
C LEU A 242 -17.70 -12.28 6.21
N LEU A 243 -16.64 -11.97 6.96
CA LEU A 243 -15.52 -12.89 7.20
C LEU A 243 -15.95 -14.15 7.95
N ALA A 244 -16.92 -14.06 8.86
CA ALA A 244 -17.44 -15.22 9.59
C ALA A 244 -18.30 -16.13 8.70
N ALA A 245 -19.13 -15.54 7.81
CA ALA A 245 -19.96 -16.29 6.87
C ALA A 245 -19.12 -17.15 5.90
N GLU A 246 -17.93 -16.69 5.53
CA GLU A 246 -16.99 -17.41 4.66
C GLU A 246 -15.94 -18.23 5.43
N GLY A 247 -15.98 -18.26 6.76
CA GLY A 247 -15.02 -18.99 7.60
C GLY A 247 -13.60 -18.39 7.65
N LYS A 248 -13.42 -17.16 7.17
CA LYS A 248 -12.13 -16.47 7.02
C LYS A 248 -11.76 -15.55 8.20
N LEU A 249 -12.65 -15.36 9.18
CA LEU A 249 -12.41 -14.47 10.33
C LEU A 249 -11.11 -14.80 11.08
N GLY A 250 -10.78 -16.10 11.24
CA GLY A 250 -9.51 -16.52 11.85
C GLY A 250 -8.27 -16.09 11.04
N TYR A 251 -8.37 -16.09 9.70
CA TYR A 251 -7.27 -15.63 8.84
C TYR A 251 -7.00 -14.15 9.07
N ALA A 252 -8.04 -13.32 9.08
CA ALA A 252 -7.93 -11.89 9.36
C ALA A 252 -7.35 -11.60 10.76
N GLN A 253 -7.78 -12.34 11.79
CA GLN A 253 -7.24 -12.21 13.15
C GLN A 253 -5.73 -12.53 13.24
N GLU A 254 -5.27 -13.58 12.55
CA GLU A 254 -3.85 -13.89 12.46
C GLU A 254 -3.06 -12.81 11.70
N GLU A 255 -3.61 -12.24 10.64
CA GLU A 255 -2.99 -11.14 9.91
C GLU A 255 -2.87 -9.85 10.75
N PHE A 256 -3.92 -9.46 11.49
CA PHE A 256 -3.85 -8.28 12.37
C PHE A 256 -2.83 -8.48 13.51
N SER A 257 -2.79 -9.68 14.09
CA SER A 257 -1.82 -10.07 15.11
C SER A 257 -0.38 -10.01 14.56
N ALA A 258 -0.19 -10.39 13.29
CA ALA A 258 1.10 -10.32 12.62
C ALA A 258 1.56 -8.87 12.37
N ILE A 259 0.66 -7.94 12.06
CA ILE A 259 0.97 -6.50 11.96
C ILE A 259 1.52 -5.99 13.30
N LEU A 260 0.79 -6.24 14.40
CA LEU A 260 1.20 -5.82 15.74
C LEU A 260 2.55 -6.43 16.15
N THR A 261 2.74 -7.72 15.89
CA THR A 261 3.97 -8.44 16.28
C THR A 261 5.18 -8.05 15.42
N SER A 262 4.97 -7.68 14.15
CA SER A 262 6.06 -7.27 13.25
C SER A 262 6.61 -5.88 13.58
N GLY A 263 5.79 -5.01 14.18
CA GLY A 263 6.15 -3.63 14.47
C GLY A 263 6.44 -2.79 13.22
N VAL A 264 7.12 -1.66 13.43
CA VAL A 264 7.55 -0.79 12.34
C VAL A 264 8.84 -1.33 11.71
N ALA A 265 8.84 -1.47 10.38
CA ALA A 265 10.02 -1.95 9.65
C ALA A 265 11.22 -1.00 9.84
N PRO A 266 12.44 -1.53 10.07
CA PRO A 266 13.62 -0.70 10.31
C PRO A 266 13.95 0.18 9.09
N PRO A 267 14.59 1.35 9.29
CA PRO A 267 15.04 2.21 8.21
C PRO A 267 15.86 1.44 7.17
N ARG A 268 15.60 1.70 5.88
CA ARG A 268 16.29 1.01 4.79
C ARG A 268 17.78 1.32 4.81
N VAL A 269 18.61 0.29 4.64
CA VAL A 269 20.04 0.46 4.37
C VAL A 269 20.22 1.10 2.98
N GLU A 270 21.05 2.13 2.90
CA GLU A 270 21.38 2.87 1.66
C GLU A 270 20.15 3.29 0.82
N PRO A 271 19.20 4.08 1.40
CA PRO A 271 17.93 4.44 0.73
C PRO A 271 18.15 5.22 -0.57
N TRP A 272 19.26 5.96 -0.65
CA TRP A 272 19.73 6.67 -1.84
C TRP A 272 19.81 5.79 -3.10
N ARG A 273 20.00 4.47 -2.97
CA ARG A 273 20.02 3.53 -4.11
C ARG A 273 18.69 3.40 -4.84
N ARG A 274 17.57 3.82 -4.21
CA ARG A 274 16.25 3.87 -4.85
C ARG A 274 15.96 5.19 -5.57
N THR A 275 16.92 6.12 -5.64
CA THR A 275 16.77 7.38 -6.39
C THR A 275 16.33 7.11 -7.82
N SER A 276 15.21 7.71 -8.23
CA SER A 276 14.64 7.49 -9.56
C SER A 276 15.63 7.90 -10.66
N GLY A 277 15.94 6.97 -11.58
CA GLY A 277 16.94 7.14 -12.64
C GLY A 277 18.35 6.62 -12.31
N ALA A 278 18.67 6.29 -11.05
CA ALA A 278 19.99 5.78 -10.68
C ALA A 278 20.38 4.46 -11.39
N HIS A 279 19.40 3.66 -11.81
CA HIS A 279 19.62 2.42 -12.58
C HIS A 279 20.28 2.62 -13.96
N GLN A 280 20.32 3.86 -14.46
CA GLN A 280 20.96 4.22 -15.73
C GLN A 280 22.47 4.49 -15.59
N LEU A 281 22.96 4.64 -14.35
CA LEU A 281 24.35 4.98 -14.07
C LEU A 281 25.19 3.71 -14.01
N ARG A 282 26.16 3.59 -14.92
CA ARG A 282 27.08 2.45 -15.01
C ARG A 282 28.47 2.73 -14.41
N ASP A 283 28.75 3.98 -14.04
CA ASP A 283 30.01 4.40 -13.39
C ASP A 283 29.86 4.54 -11.86
N ARG A 284 30.95 4.25 -11.13
CA ARG A 284 30.99 4.25 -9.67
C ARG A 284 31.12 5.65 -9.06
N HIS A 285 31.73 6.63 -9.74
CA HIS A 285 31.75 8.03 -9.28
C HIS A 285 30.39 8.69 -9.50
N GLN A 286 29.71 8.40 -10.61
CA GLN A 286 28.30 8.81 -10.81
C GLN A 286 27.41 8.24 -9.69
N LEU A 287 27.60 6.98 -9.32
CA LEU A 287 26.84 6.36 -8.22
C LEU A 287 27.20 6.98 -6.86
N ALA A 288 28.47 7.33 -6.61
CA ALA A 288 28.87 8.13 -5.46
C ALA A 288 28.19 9.51 -5.47
N ALA A 289 28.08 10.18 -6.62
CA ALA A 289 27.43 11.48 -6.73
C ALA A 289 25.93 11.40 -6.39
N VAL A 290 25.23 10.31 -6.76
CA VAL A 290 23.85 10.06 -6.28
C VAL A 290 23.82 9.96 -4.75
N ARG A 291 24.73 9.19 -4.14
CA ARG A 291 24.80 9.04 -2.67
C ARG A 291 25.02 10.38 -1.98
N GLU A 292 26.02 11.15 -2.39
CA GLU A 292 26.35 12.44 -1.76
C GLU A 292 25.22 13.47 -1.96
N LEU A 293 24.69 13.60 -3.18
CA LEU A 293 23.57 14.52 -3.46
C LEU A 293 22.30 14.13 -2.70
N TRP A 294 21.97 12.84 -2.64
CA TRP A 294 20.81 12.36 -1.88
C TRP A 294 20.98 12.66 -0.39
N THR A 295 22.15 12.41 0.17
CA THR A 295 22.45 12.60 1.60
C THR A 295 22.42 14.08 2.00
N GLU A 296 23.07 14.94 1.22
CA GLU A 296 23.02 16.40 1.41
C GLU A 296 21.60 16.96 1.24
N ARG A 297 20.81 16.39 0.33
CA ARG A 297 19.40 16.76 0.14
C ARG A 297 18.56 16.36 1.35
N ASP A 298 18.72 15.15 1.86
CA ASP A 298 17.95 14.63 2.98
C ASP A 298 18.25 15.41 4.28
N GLN A 299 19.53 15.63 4.58
CA GLN A 299 19.96 16.46 5.72
C GLN A 299 19.42 17.89 5.64
N LEU A 300 19.41 18.50 4.45
CA LEU A 300 18.86 19.85 4.28
C LEU A 300 17.33 19.86 4.36
N ALA A 301 16.67 18.82 3.88
CA ALA A 301 15.22 18.63 3.94
C ALA A 301 14.76 18.51 5.39
N GLN A 302 15.41 17.65 6.17
CA GLN A 302 15.21 17.49 7.60
C GLN A 302 15.43 18.82 8.35
N LYS A 303 16.58 19.47 8.14
CA LYS A 303 16.91 20.74 8.81
C LYS A 303 15.92 21.88 8.51
N ARG A 304 15.21 21.84 7.39
CA ARG A 304 14.24 22.85 6.97
C ARG A 304 12.78 22.45 7.18
N ASP A 305 12.53 21.23 7.63
CA ASP A 305 11.20 20.60 7.63
C ASP A 305 10.46 20.78 6.29
N VAL A 306 11.10 20.37 5.20
CA VAL A 306 10.49 20.36 3.86
C VAL A 306 10.69 19.02 3.17
N ALA A 307 9.74 18.61 2.34
CA ALA A 307 9.87 17.38 1.57
C ALA A 307 11.11 17.44 0.65
N PRO A 308 11.96 16.38 0.60
CA PRO A 308 13.22 16.39 -0.17
C PRO A 308 13.05 16.80 -1.65
N GLY A 309 11.95 16.38 -2.29
CA GLY A 309 11.64 16.74 -3.69
C GLY A 309 11.43 18.24 -3.93
N ARG A 310 11.08 19.03 -2.91
CA ARG A 310 10.96 20.51 -3.01
C ARG A 310 12.31 21.22 -3.06
N LEU A 311 13.39 20.56 -2.63
CA LEU A 311 14.76 21.06 -2.80
C LEU A 311 15.25 20.79 -4.23
N ILE A 312 15.31 19.49 -4.59
CA ILE A 312 15.55 18.98 -5.94
C ILE A 312 14.87 17.60 -6.10
N PRO A 313 14.20 17.30 -7.23
CA PRO A 313 13.60 15.99 -7.47
C PRO A 313 14.68 14.92 -7.75
N ASP A 314 14.32 13.65 -7.59
CA ASP A 314 15.22 12.52 -7.86
C ASP A 314 15.82 12.53 -9.28
N SER A 315 15.01 12.92 -10.27
CA SER A 315 15.46 13.07 -11.65
C SER A 315 16.58 14.09 -11.82
N ALA A 316 16.58 15.16 -11.01
CA ALA A 316 17.68 16.13 -10.99
C ALA A 316 18.94 15.55 -10.34
N VAL A 317 18.80 14.78 -9.26
CA VAL A 317 19.92 14.07 -8.62
C VAL A 317 20.58 13.12 -9.62
N ALA A 318 19.80 12.29 -10.32
CA ALA A 318 20.31 11.38 -11.35
C ALA A 318 20.93 12.14 -12.55
N ALA A 319 20.33 13.24 -13.00
CA ALA A 319 20.86 14.04 -14.10
C ALA A 319 22.21 14.72 -13.75
N ALA A 320 22.33 15.29 -12.54
CA ALA A 320 23.58 15.91 -12.08
C ALA A 320 24.67 14.86 -11.84
N ALA A 321 24.31 13.70 -11.27
CA ALA A 321 25.22 12.57 -11.14
C ALA A 321 25.71 12.04 -12.49
N LYS A 322 24.86 12.01 -13.53
CA LYS A 322 25.27 11.64 -14.89
C LYS A 322 26.22 12.67 -15.52
N ALA A 323 25.95 13.96 -15.32
CA ALA A 323 26.70 15.07 -15.93
C ALA A 323 28.01 15.44 -15.20
N MET A 324 28.16 15.10 -13.92
CA MET A 324 29.34 15.37 -13.07
C MET A 324 29.89 16.82 -13.14
N PRO A 325 29.04 17.87 -13.08
CA PRO A 325 29.46 19.27 -13.27
C PRO A 325 30.56 19.70 -12.30
N ALA A 326 31.50 20.50 -12.81
CA ALA A 326 32.64 21.04 -12.06
C ALA A 326 32.42 22.48 -11.59
N THR A 327 31.43 23.20 -12.14
CA THR A 327 31.13 24.59 -11.80
C THR A 327 29.64 24.84 -11.55
N VAL A 328 29.31 25.92 -10.83
CA VAL A 328 27.92 26.31 -10.59
C VAL A 328 27.16 26.59 -11.90
N PRO A 329 27.70 27.31 -12.91
CA PRO A 329 27.03 27.46 -14.21
C PRO A 329 26.70 26.14 -14.90
N GLN A 330 27.63 25.16 -14.87
CA GLN A 330 27.38 23.82 -15.43
C GLN A 330 26.28 23.10 -14.67
N LEU A 331 26.28 23.16 -13.33
CA LEU A 331 25.22 22.56 -12.51
C LEU A 331 23.85 23.19 -12.79
N LEU A 332 23.78 24.52 -12.93
CA LEU A 332 22.51 25.22 -13.21
C LEU A 332 21.95 24.93 -14.60
N ALA A 333 22.78 24.50 -15.55
CA ALA A 333 22.35 24.01 -16.86
C ALA A 333 21.73 22.59 -16.80
N VAL A 334 21.91 21.84 -15.72
CA VAL A 334 21.35 20.50 -15.56
C VAL A 334 19.82 20.59 -15.32
N PRO A 335 19.00 19.77 -16.01
CA PRO A 335 17.56 19.70 -15.77
C PRO A 335 17.22 19.51 -14.28
N GLY A 336 16.29 20.33 -13.79
CA GLY A 336 15.85 20.35 -12.39
C GLY A 336 16.59 21.35 -11.47
N PHE A 337 17.76 21.88 -11.86
CA PHE A 337 18.48 22.90 -11.06
C PHE A 337 18.02 24.35 -11.34
N ASN A 338 17.03 24.53 -12.21
CA ASN A 338 16.50 25.84 -12.58
C ASN A 338 15.61 26.52 -11.53
N GLY A 339 15.09 25.77 -10.55
CA GLY A 339 14.19 26.27 -9.50
C GLY A 339 14.87 27.16 -8.46
N ARG A 340 14.09 28.03 -7.79
CA ARG A 340 14.60 28.99 -6.78
C ARG A 340 15.33 28.29 -5.62
N ALA A 341 14.79 27.17 -5.11
CA ALA A 341 15.40 26.39 -4.04
C ALA A 341 16.73 25.76 -4.48
N ALA A 342 16.75 25.10 -5.63
CA ALA A 342 17.94 24.51 -6.22
C ALA A 342 19.05 25.54 -6.46
N LYS A 343 18.72 26.71 -7.05
CA LYS A 343 19.66 27.82 -7.30
C LYS A 343 20.30 28.36 -6.02
N LYS A 344 19.50 28.55 -4.95
CA LYS A 344 20.00 29.05 -3.65
C LYS A 344 21.05 28.11 -3.03
N GLU A 345 20.90 26.81 -3.24
CA GLU A 345 21.78 25.78 -2.67
C GLU A 345 22.81 25.24 -3.68
N ALA A 346 22.95 25.83 -4.87
CA ALA A 346 23.86 25.33 -5.91
C ALA A 346 25.32 25.10 -5.44
N PRO A 347 25.92 25.93 -4.57
CA PRO A 347 27.23 25.63 -3.99
C PRO A 347 27.27 24.39 -3.08
N ARG A 348 26.16 24.02 -2.42
CA ARG A 348 26.05 22.78 -1.63
C ARG A 348 26.05 21.56 -2.54
N TRP A 349 25.19 21.56 -3.56
CA TRP A 349 25.09 20.45 -4.51
C TRP A 349 26.39 20.24 -5.29
N LEU A 350 27.08 21.33 -5.67
CA LEU A 350 28.38 21.23 -6.32
C LEU A 350 29.45 20.63 -5.40
N ARG A 351 29.45 20.97 -4.10
CA ARG A 351 30.36 20.32 -3.13
C ARG A 351 30.09 18.82 -3.02
N ALA A 352 28.83 18.39 -2.95
CA ALA A 352 28.47 16.96 -2.93
C ALA A 352 29.02 16.20 -4.15
N ILE A 353 28.93 16.80 -5.34
CA ILE A 353 29.47 16.24 -6.58
C ILE A 353 31.01 16.23 -6.58
N SER A 354 31.66 17.23 -5.98
CA SER A 354 33.12 17.21 -5.80
C SER A 354 33.56 16.12 -4.82
N THR A 355 32.91 16.01 -3.66
CA THR A 355 33.17 14.93 -2.70
C THR A 355 33.10 13.56 -3.37
N ALA A 356 32.09 13.33 -4.22
CA ALA A 356 31.95 12.09 -4.98
C ALA A 356 33.03 11.88 -6.05
N ARG A 357 33.55 12.96 -6.66
CA ARG A 357 34.66 12.91 -7.64
C ARG A 357 36.00 12.57 -6.97
N ASP A 358 36.22 13.08 -5.76
CA ASP A 358 37.48 12.94 -5.03
C ASP A 358 37.52 11.67 -4.14
N LEU A 359 36.39 10.94 -4.08
CA LEU A 359 36.21 9.74 -3.25
C LEU A 359 36.96 8.53 -3.80
N ARG A 360 37.83 7.94 -2.98
CA ARG A 360 38.59 6.71 -3.34
C ARG A 360 37.81 5.42 -3.10
N ASP A 361 37.05 5.36 -2.00
CA ASP A 361 36.20 4.21 -1.68
C ASP A 361 34.78 4.41 -2.24
N LEU A 362 34.62 4.03 -3.51
CA LEU A 362 33.38 4.23 -4.25
C LEU A 362 32.36 3.12 -3.91
N PRO A 363 31.05 3.44 -3.82
CA PRO A 363 30.04 2.41 -3.60
C PRO A 363 30.07 1.34 -4.71
N PRO A 364 29.77 0.07 -4.39
CA PRO A 364 29.62 -0.98 -5.39
C PRO A 364 28.36 -0.71 -6.24
N LEU A 365 28.45 -1.02 -7.55
CA LEU A 365 27.33 -0.87 -8.49
C LEU A 365 26.14 -1.77 -8.14
N GLN A 366 26.41 -2.96 -7.59
CA GLN A 366 25.43 -3.93 -7.16
C GLN A 366 25.79 -4.39 -5.75
N LEU A 367 24.78 -4.49 -4.87
CA LEU A 367 24.95 -5.12 -3.57
C LEU A 367 24.79 -6.64 -3.69
N PRO A 368 25.56 -7.45 -2.92
CA PRO A 368 25.27 -8.86 -2.77
C PRO A 368 23.84 -9.05 -2.25
N THR A 369 23.10 -9.99 -2.83
CA THR A 369 21.75 -10.31 -2.38
C THR A 369 21.57 -11.80 -2.17
N ASN A 370 20.94 -12.14 -1.05
CA ASN A 370 20.47 -13.50 -0.75
C ASN A 370 19.04 -13.75 -1.30
N ALA A 371 18.52 -12.85 -2.14
CA ALA A 371 17.30 -13.08 -2.91
C ALA A 371 17.60 -14.03 -4.09
N PRO A 372 16.63 -14.87 -4.51
CA PRO A 372 16.77 -15.65 -5.72
C PRO A 372 16.87 -14.74 -6.96
N PRO A 373 17.47 -15.21 -8.06
CA PRO A 373 17.55 -14.45 -9.30
C PRO A 373 16.15 -14.16 -9.90
N PRO A 374 16.03 -13.26 -10.90
CA PRO A 374 14.77 -13.04 -11.60
C PRO A 374 14.22 -14.35 -12.22
N PRO A 375 12.94 -14.72 -12.04
CA PRO A 375 12.37 -15.99 -12.52
C PRO A 375 12.64 -16.33 -13.99
N ARG A 376 12.74 -15.32 -14.87
CA ARG A 376 13.01 -15.53 -16.31
C ARG A 376 14.29 -16.32 -16.61
N ILE A 377 15.30 -16.25 -15.74
CA ILE A 377 16.59 -16.95 -15.94
C ILE A 377 16.68 -18.27 -15.18
N TRP A 378 15.63 -18.70 -14.50
CA TRP A 378 15.63 -19.97 -13.76
C TRP A 378 15.70 -21.18 -14.71
N PRO A 379 14.95 -21.26 -15.83
CA PRO A 379 15.02 -22.43 -16.73
C PRO A 379 16.43 -22.73 -17.26
N ASP A 380 17.29 -21.72 -17.36
CA ASP A 380 18.66 -21.86 -17.85
C ASP A 380 19.70 -21.98 -16.71
N ARG A 381 19.34 -21.71 -15.44
CA ARG A 381 20.25 -21.79 -14.26
C ARG A 381 19.95 -22.92 -13.28
N ASP A 382 18.68 -23.16 -13.01
CA ASP A 382 18.17 -24.27 -12.19
C ASP A 382 16.80 -24.68 -12.76
N PRO A 383 16.78 -25.61 -13.74
CA PRO A 383 15.55 -26.12 -14.33
C PRO A 383 14.59 -26.73 -13.30
N ALA A 384 15.11 -27.31 -12.22
CA ALA A 384 14.29 -27.92 -11.18
C ALA A 384 13.58 -26.84 -10.34
N ALA A 385 14.25 -25.73 -9.99
CA ALA A 385 13.60 -24.58 -9.36
C ALA A 385 12.57 -23.92 -10.28
N ALA A 386 12.85 -23.84 -11.58
CA ALA A 386 11.91 -23.35 -12.58
C ALA A 386 10.65 -24.23 -12.64
N ALA A 387 10.80 -25.55 -12.69
CA ALA A 387 9.69 -26.51 -12.68
C ALA A 387 8.84 -26.37 -11.41
N ARG A 388 9.46 -26.37 -10.22
CA ARG A 388 8.78 -26.13 -8.93
C ARG A 388 7.96 -24.85 -8.93
N LEU A 389 8.51 -23.75 -9.47
CA LEU A 389 7.78 -22.47 -9.54
C LEU A 389 6.65 -22.49 -10.60
N ALA A 390 6.87 -23.18 -11.72
CA ALA A 390 5.87 -23.34 -12.79
C ALA A 390 4.65 -24.15 -12.32
N THR A 391 4.86 -25.17 -11.49
CA THR A 391 3.80 -25.99 -10.86
C THR A 391 3.12 -25.29 -9.69
N ALA A 392 3.89 -24.66 -8.81
CA ALA A 392 3.34 -24.02 -7.62
C ALA A 392 2.47 -22.80 -7.92
N ARG A 393 2.82 -21.98 -8.93
CA ARG A 393 2.09 -20.74 -9.25
C ARG A 393 0.62 -20.98 -9.66
N PRO A 394 0.29 -21.86 -10.62
CA PRO A 394 -1.09 -22.16 -10.97
C PRO A 394 -1.89 -22.77 -9.80
N ARG A 395 -1.27 -23.63 -8.99
CA ARG A 395 -1.93 -24.23 -7.81
C ARG A 395 -2.30 -23.17 -6.76
N ILE A 396 -1.43 -22.19 -6.52
CA ILE A 396 -1.73 -21.05 -5.63
C ILE A 396 -2.78 -20.12 -6.27
N ALA A 397 -2.75 -19.91 -7.59
CA ALA A 397 -3.77 -19.12 -8.28
C ALA A 397 -5.16 -19.77 -8.19
N ALA A 398 -5.26 -21.09 -8.37
CA ALA A 398 -6.51 -21.82 -8.19
C ALA A 398 -7.05 -21.69 -6.75
N LEU A 399 -6.18 -21.79 -5.73
CA LEU A 399 -6.57 -21.57 -4.33
C LEU A 399 -6.97 -20.11 -4.05
N SER A 400 -6.36 -19.14 -4.74
CA SER A 400 -6.72 -17.71 -4.69
C SER A 400 -8.10 -17.45 -5.26
N GLU A 401 -8.46 -18.12 -6.36
CA GLU A 401 -9.80 -18.10 -6.95
C GLU A 401 -10.82 -18.81 -6.07
N GLU A 402 -10.52 -20.02 -5.57
CA GLU A 402 -11.40 -20.80 -4.67
C GLU A 402 -11.75 -20.02 -3.39
N LEU A 403 -10.75 -19.41 -2.76
CA LEU A 403 -10.95 -18.65 -1.54
C LEU A 403 -11.38 -17.20 -1.79
N SER A 404 -11.39 -16.71 -3.03
CA SER A 404 -11.52 -15.27 -3.34
C SER A 404 -10.59 -14.39 -2.49
N ILE A 405 -9.32 -14.78 -2.33
CA ILE A 405 -8.29 -14.01 -1.59
C ILE A 405 -7.14 -13.70 -2.56
N PRO A 406 -6.66 -12.44 -2.67
CA PRO A 406 -5.52 -12.11 -3.54
C PRO A 406 -4.28 -12.97 -3.29
N VAL A 407 -3.57 -13.36 -4.34
CA VAL A 407 -2.39 -14.25 -4.26
C VAL A 407 -1.34 -13.74 -3.28
N GLU A 408 -1.11 -12.43 -3.25
CA GLU A 408 -0.19 -11.76 -2.32
C GLU A 408 -0.62 -11.82 -0.85
N ASN A 409 -1.92 -11.99 -0.58
CA ASN A 409 -2.49 -12.18 0.75
C ASN A 409 -2.50 -13.65 1.18
N LEU A 410 -2.56 -14.60 0.23
CA LEU A 410 -2.28 -16.02 0.53
C LEU A 410 -0.81 -16.24 0.85
N LEU A 411 0.10 -15.71 0.03
CA LEU A 411 1.55 -15.84 0.24
C LEU A 411 2.31 -14.64 -0.33
N THR A 412 3.19 -14.05 0.49
CA THR A 412 4.13 -13.04 0.02
C THR A 412 4.97 -13.61 -1.14
N PRO A 413 4.98 -13.00 -2.34
CA PRO A 413 5.60 -13.61 -3.52
C PRO A 413 7.10 -13.92 -3.39
N ASP A 414 7.83 -13.21 -2.52
CA ASP A 414 9.24 -13.53 -2.24
C ASP A 414 9.41 -14.84 -1.46
N TYR A 415 8.46 -15.21 -0.60
CA TYR A 415 8.50 -16.47 0.15
C TYR A 415 8.39 -17.65 -0.82
N LEU A 416 7.39 -17.61 -1.72
CA LEU A 416 7.27 -18.60 -2.80
C LEU A 416 8.57 -18.73 -3.60
N ARG A 417 9.16 -17.60 -4.03
CA ARG A 417 10.41 -17.64 -4.80
C ARG A 417 11.56 -18.25 -4.00
N ARG A 418 11.72 -17.91 -2.71
CA ARG A 418 12.78 -18.47 -1.86
C ARG A 418 12.62 -19.98 -1.70
N THR A 419 11.42 -20.43 -1.36
CA THR A 419 11.10 -21.84 -1.12
C THR A 419 11.23 -22.67 -2.42
N CYS A 420 10.80 -22.15 -3.59
CA CYS A 420 11.04 -22.84 -4.87
C CYS A 420 12.53 -22.87 -5.26
N TRP A 421 13.29 -21.80 -4.99
CA TRP A 421 14.72 -21.71 -5.34
C TRP A 421 15.61 -22.57 -4.43
N ARG A 422 15.26 -22.68 -3.15
CA ARG A 422 15.94 -23.53 -2.16
C ARG A 422 14.88 -24.24 -1.30
N PRO A 423 14.29 -25.35 -1.79
CA PRO A 423 13.37 -26.15 -0.99
C PRO A 423 14.11 -26.76 0.22
N PRO A 424 13.38 -27.16 1.26
CA PRO A 424 14.00 -27.80 2.42
C PRO A 424 14.42 -29.23 2.09
N THR A 425 15.17 -29.88 2.98
CA THR A 425 15.59 -31.28 2.80
C THR A 425 15.51 -32.01 4.13
N PRO A 426 14.72 -33.12 4.25
CA PRO A 426 13.87 -33.72 3.22
C PRO A 426 12.73 -32.77 2.77
N THR A 427 12.21 -32.94 1.56
CA THR A 427 11.04 -32.17 1.08
C THR A 427 9.76 -32.83 1.57
N ASN A 428 9.07 -32.23 2.54
CA ASN A 428 7.76 -32.69 3.02
C ASN A 428 6.94 -31.52 3.62
N THR A 429 5.68 -31.77 3.97
CA THR A 429 4.78 -30.74 4.51
C THR A 429 5.32 -30.07 5.79
N GLU A 430 5.98 -30.83 6.67
CA GLU A 430 6.51 -30.35 7.95
C GLU A 430 7.67 -29.36 7.73
N THR A 431 8.70 -29.76 7.00
CA THR A 431 9.86 -28.92 6.68
C THR A 431 9.52 -27.72 5.80
N VAL A 432 8.53 -27.84 4.88
CA VAL A 432 8.01 -26.68 4.13
C VAL A 432 7.24 -25.74 5.08
N SER A 433 6.51 -26.26 6.06
CA SER A 433 5.84 -25.44 7.08
C SER A 433 6.84 -24.64 7.91
N GLU A 434 7.91 -25.28 8.39
CA GLU A 434 9.00 -24.63 9.11
C GLU A 434 9.66 -23.52 8.27
N GLN A 435 9.95 -23.79 6.99
CA GLN A 435 10.57 -22.81 6.11
C GLN A 435 9.64 -21.61 5.84
N LEU A 436 8.35 -21.82 5.61
CA LEU A 436 7.39 -20.74 5.41
C LEU A 436 7.19 -19.90 6.69
N ALA A 437 7.07 -20.55 7.85
CA ALA A 437 6.96 -19.87 9.13
C ALA A 437 8.23 -19.04 9.44
N GLY A 438 9.42 -19.60 9.20
CA GLY A 438 10.70 -18.91 9.35
C GLY A 438 10.92 -17.74 8.37
N LEU A 439 10.13 -17.65 7.29
CA LEU A 439 10.08 -16.51 6.40
C LEU A 439 9.05 -15.44 6.84
N GLY A 440 8.14 -15.76 7.77
CA GLY A 440 7.09 -14.87 8.25
C GLY A 440 5.70 -15.13 7.64
N ALA A 441 5.44 -16.31 7.07
CA ALA A 441 4.09 -16.73 6.70
C ALA A 441 3.27 -17.05 7.97
N ARG A 442 1.98 -16.68 7.98
CA ARG A 442 1.10 -16.84 9.14
C ARG A 442 0.61 -18.30 9.27
N PRO A 443 0.28 -18.80 10.47
CA PRO A 443 -0.16 -20.19 10.66
C PRO A 443 -1.26 -20.67 9.70
N TRP A 444 -2.25 -19.84 9.39
CA TRP A 444 -3.29 -20.14 8.40
C TRP A 444 -2.74 -20.29 6.97
N GLN A 445 -1.84 -19.40 6.55
CA GLN A 445 -1.15 -19.47 5.25
C GLN A 445 -0.33 -20.77 5.16
N VAL A 446 0.45 -21.06 6.21
CA VAL A 446 1.26 -22.28 6.31
C VAL A 446 0.40 -23.53 6.21
N LYS A 447 -0.71 -23.59 6.96
CA LYS A 447 -1.65 -24.72 6.98
C LYS A 447 -2.24 -25.02 5.59
N LEU A 448 -2.57 -23.99 4.81
CA LEU A 448 -3.11 -24.14 3.46
C LEU A 448 -2.03 -24.49 2.42
N LEU A 449 -0.88 -23.82 2.49
CA LEU A 449 0.09 -23.79 1.39
C LEU A 449 1.23 -24.79 1.53
N ALA A 450 1.64 -25.17 2.74
CA ALA A 450 2.71 -26.13 2.94
C ALA A 450 2.46 -27.51 2.28
N PRO A 451 1.27 -28.14 2.39
CA PRO A 451 1.03 -29.41 1.71
C PRO A 451 1.01 -29.26 0.18
N LEU A 452 0.35 -28.21 -0.32
CA LEU A 452 0.26 -27.87 -1.74
C LEU A 452 1.65 -27.65 -2.37
N LEU A 453 2.54 -26.95 -1.65
CA LEU A 453 3.91 -26.70 -2.07
C LEU A 453 4.80 -27.95 -1.94
N ALA A 454 4.67 -28.73 -0.87
CA ALA A 454 5.42 -29.98 -0.73
C ALA A 454 5.11 -30.95 -1.88
N GLU A 455 3.83 -31.09 -2.27
CA GLU A 455 3.44 -31.90 -3.42
C GLU A 455 4.02 -31.34 -4.73
N ALA A 456 3.89 -30.02 -4.97
CA ALA A 456 4.47 -29.34 -6.14
C ALA A 456 6.01 -29.44 -6.23
N PHE A 457 6.70 -29.70 -5.11
CA PHE A 457 8.15 -29.87 -5.07
C PHE A 457 8.61 -31.32 -5.21
N LEU A 458 7.79 -32.28 -4.78
CA LEU A 458 8.02 -33.72 -4.98
C LEU A 458 7.65 -34.16 -6.40
N HIS A 459 6.60 -33.56 -6.97
CA HIS A 459 6.06 -33.87 -8.29
C HIS A 459 5.89 -32.59 -9.13
N PRO A 460 6.99 -31.91 -9.51
CA PRO A 460 6.93 -30.78 -10.41
C PRO A 460 6.57 -31.25 -11.83
N ASP A 461 5.74 -30.47 -12.52
CA ASP A 461 5.37 -30.70 -13.91
C ASP A 461 6.58 -30.47 -14.83
N GLU A 462 6.59 -31.14 -15.98
CA GLU A 462 7.62 -30.90 -16.99
C GLU A 462 7.53 -29.46 -17.52
N LEU A 463 8.68 -28.78 -17.61
CA LEU A 463 8.73 -27.46 -18.22
C LEU A 463 8.36 -27.58 -19.71
N PRO A 464 7.46 -26.72 -20.24
CA PRO A 464 7.17 -26.71 -21.65
C PRO A 464 8.46 -26.50 -22.44
N LEU A 465 8.70 -27.37 -23.42
CA LEU A 465 9.88 -27.29 -24.28
C LEU A 465 9.89 -25.91 -24.95
N LYS A 466 10.98 -25.14 -24.75
CA LYS A 466 11.21 -23.92 -25.55
C LYS A 466 11.24 -24.35 -27.01
N ASP A 467 10.22 -23.96 -27.76
CA ASP A 467 10.17 -24.16 -29.21
C ASP A 467 11.45 -23.60 -29.84
N LYS A 468 12.02 -24.28 -30.84
CA LYS A 468 13.30 -23.83 -31.43
C LYS A 468 13.21 -22.40 -31.94
N ASP A 469 12.08 -22.06 -32.56
CA ASP A 469 11.79 -20.73 -33.05
C ASP A 469 11.69 -19.69 -31.91
N GLN A 470 11.15 -20.05 -30.75
CA GLN A 470 11.13 -19.16 -29.59
C GLN A 470 12.53 -19.02 -28.96
N LYS A 471 13.36 -20.06 -28.99
CA LYS A 471 14.74 -20.00 -28.50
C LYS A 471 15.63 -19.16 -29.41
N ASP A 472 15.46 -19.26 -30.72
CA ASP A 472 16.14 -18.42 -31.71
C ASP A 472 15.61 -16.99 -31.71
N LYS A 473 14.31 -16.79 -31.46
CA LYS A 473 13.71 -15.47 -31.22
C LYS A 473 14.22 -14.82 -29.93
N ASP A 474 14.26 -15.54 -28.81
CA ASP A 474 14.85 -15.06 -27.55
C ASP A 474 16.34 -14.71 -27.73
N LEU A 475 17.12 -15.54 -28.45
CA LEU A 475 18.52 -15.24 -28.77
C LEU A 475 18.68 -14.04 -29.69
N LYS A 476 17.77 -13.88 -30.66
CA LYS A 476 17.76 -12.76 -31.59
C LYS A 476 17.37 -11.47 -30.86
N ASP A 477 16.30 -11.46 -30.09
CA ASP A 477 15.87 -10.33 -29.26
C ASP A 477 16.98 -9.93 -28.26
N LEU A 478 17.73 -10.89 -27.69
CA LEU A 478 18.86 -10.62 -26.81
C LEU A 478 20.13 -10.12 -27.54
N LYS A 479 20.29 -10.44 -28.83
CA LYS A 479 21.33 -9.87 -29.71
C LYS A 479 20.93 -8.48 -30.17
N ASP A 480 19.73 -8.31 -30.71
CA ASP A 480 19.17 -7.05 -31.18
C ASP A 480 19.12 -6.00 -30.05
N LEU A 481 18.93 -6.40 -28.77
CA LEU A 481 19.10 -5.52 -27.62
C LEU A 481 20.56 -5.06 -27.41
N LYS A 482 21.52 -5.98 -27.50
CA LYS A 482 22.96 -5.67 -27.35
C LYS A 482 23.50 -4.88 -28.53
N ASP A 483 23.01 -5.15 -29.73
CA ASP A 483 23.40 -4.47 -30.95
C ASP A 483 22.75 -3.07 -30.99
N LYS A 484 21.54 -2.88 -30.44
CA LYS A 484 21.01 -1.53 -30.12
C LYS A 484 21.83 -0.81 -29.05
N ASP A 485 22.17 -1.45 -27.94
CA ASP A 485 23.05 -0.87 -26.91
C ASP A 485 24.42 -0.44 -27.51
N LEU A 486 24.93 -1.17 -28.52
CA LEU A 486 26.16 -0.88 -29.25
C LEU A 486 26.01 0.21 -30.33
N GLU A 487 24.90 0.22 -31.08
CA GLU A 487 24.56 1.27 -32.04
C GLU A 487 24.31 2.61 -31.34
N GLU A 488 23.55 2.64 -30.24
CA GLU A 488 23.33 3.83 -29.43
C GLU A 488 24.65 4.34 -28.81
N ALA A 489 25.56 3.43 -28.41
CA ALA A 489 26.90 3.80 -27.96
C ALA A 489 27.75 4.41 -29.10
N LYS A 490 27.67 3.89 -30.33
CA LYS A 490 28.39 4.42 -31.50
C LYS A 490 27.85 5.77 -31.98
N HIS A 491 26.52 5.93 -32.03
CA HIS A 491 25.88 7.20 -32.35
C HIS A 491 26.11 8.28 -31.28
N ALA A 492 26.41 7.88 -30.03
CA ALA A 492 26.87 8.81 -29.00
C ALA A 492 28.32 9.27 -29.20
N THR A 493 29.20 8.44 -29.81
CA THR A 493 30.58 8.84 -30.16
C THR A 493 30.66 9.67 -31.46
N ASP A 494 29.92 9.30 -32.52
CA ASP A 494 29.97 10.00 -33.82
C ASP A 494 29.44 11.45 -33.75
N LYS A 495 28.61 11.79 -32.76
CA LYS A 495 28.12 13.16 -32.56
C LYS A 495 29.10 14.09 -31.85
N ASN A 496 30.31 13.61 -31.50
CA ASN A 496 31.31 14.41 -30.80
C ASN A 496 32.49 14.87 -31.68
N ASP A 497 32.71 14.26 -32.85
CA ASP A 497 33.74 14.69 -33.83
C ASP A 497 33.15 15.71 -34.82
N GLY A 498 32.84 16.90 -34.29
CA GLY A 498 32.06 17.94 -34.97
C GLY A 498 32.69 19.34 -34.93
N GLY A 499 34.00 19.47 -35.15
CA GLY A 499 34.66 20.74 -35.51
C GLY A 499 35.07 21.66 -34.35
N PHE A 500 36.36 21.66 -34.03
CA PHE A 500 37.02 22.80 -33.38
C PHE A 500 37.26 23.92 -34.40
N PRO A 501 36.87 25.19 -34.13
CA PRO A 501 37.36 26.32 -34.90
C PRO A 501 38.77 26.71 -34.43
N THR A 502 39.76 26.60 -35.32
CA THR A 502 41.10 27.14 -35.08
C THR A 502 41.17 28.56 -35.62
N ASP A 503 41.45 29.53 -34.77
CA ASP A 503 41.69 30.91 -35.23
C ASP A 503 42.77 31.65 -34.42
N ALA A 504 43.48 32.50 -35.15
CA ALA A 504 44.36 33.61 -34.75
C ALA A 504 45.89 33.43 -34.52
N ALA A 505 46.62 34.29 -35.27
CA ALA A 505 48.01 34.77 -35.15
C ALA A 505 49.18 33.78 -35.40
N GLY A 506 50.20 34.10 -36.21
CA GLY A 506 50.42 35.26 -37.10
C GLY A 506 51.91 35.46 -37.50
N HIS A 507 52.16 36.43 -38.40
CA HIS A 507 53.46 37.01 -38.84
C HIS A 507 54.31 36.37 -39.98
N SER A 508 54.61 37.24 -40.96
CA SER A 508 55.70 37.23 -41.97
C SER A 508 55.81 36.06 -42.98
N GLY A 509 56.18 36.28 -44.25
CA GLY A 509 56.43 37.53 -44.98
C GLY A 509 57.42 37.35 -46.15
N ALA A 510 57.09 37.93 -47.31
CA ALA A 510 57.92 38.12 -48.52
C ALA A 510 58.39 36.89 -49.32
N ALA A 511 57.76 36.66 -50.48
CA ALA A 511 58.38 36.80 -51.82
C ALA A 511 57.29 36.70 -52.91
#